data_AF-A0A7S0TBV7-F1
#
_entry.id   AF-A0A7S0TBV7-F1
#
_cell.length_a   1.000
_cell.length_b   1.000
_cell.length_c   1.000
_cell.angle_alpha   90.00
_cell.angle_beta   90.00
_cell.angle_gamma   90.00
#
_symmetry.space_group_name_H-M   'P 1'
#
loop_
_entity.id
_entity.type
_entity.pdbx_description
1 polymer ?
#
loop_
_entity_poly.entity_id
_entity_poly.type
_entity_poly.pdbx_seq_one_letter_code
_entity_poly.pdbx_strand_id
1 'polypeptide(L)'
;YQYRYGSSTLVAVRALYAQGGVARFYQGLGPALLQGPLSRFGDTASNAGTLALIDAYHPDLPQPAKTVVSAAVASTWRLALMPLDTLKTMLQVEGPTGLQTLADKLRAAGPGALFHGGAGLAASSFLGHFSWFGVYNYVDTTLPVPAHLAPLLARNAAVGLAASAVTDVLTNSIRVLKTYKQTSAEPVSYAAAARSILQKDGLPGLFARGLATRLAANGLQAALF
;
A
#
# COMPACT_ATOMS: atom_id res chain seq x y z
N TYR A 1 -7.54 6.44 7.15
CA TYR A 1 -7.77 7.52 8.13
C TYR A 1 -6.46 8.13 8.68
N GLN A 2 -5.64 7.39 9.43
CA GLN A 2 -4.45 7.95 10.12
C GLN A 2 -3.46 8.66 9.21
N TYR A 3 -3.21 8.13 8.00
CA TYR A 3 -2.36 8.78 7.00
C TYR A 3 -2.83 10.18 6.60
N ARG A 4 -4.15 10.39 6.51
CA ARG A 4 -4.74 11.67 6.13
C ARG A 4 -4.70 12.69 7.26
N TYR A 5 -5.10 12.28 8.48
CA TYR A 5 -5.36 13.22 9.57
C TYR A 5 -4.27 13.30 10.64
N GLY A 6 -3.39 12.30 10.73
CA GLY A 6 -2.29 12.28 11.70
C GLY A 6 -2.63 11.71 13.08
N SER A 7 -3.76 11.04 13.24
CA SER A 7 -4.21 10.56 14.56
C SER A 7 -3.50 9.28 15.02
N SER A 8 -3.42 9.10 16.34
CA SER A 8 -3.05 7.82 16.96
C SER A 8 -4.13 6.76 16.72
N THR A 9 -3.79 5.49 16.93
CA THR A 9 -4.68 4.35 16.63
C THR A 9 -5.97 4.43 17.42
N LEU A 10 -5.90 4.66 18.73
CA LEU A 10 -7.08 4.75 19.59
C LEU A 10 -7.96 5.96 19.24
N VAL A 11 -7.34 7.10 18.91
CA VAL A 11 -8.09 8.29 18.46
C VAL A 11 -8.80 8.01 17.13
N ALA A 12 -8.13 7.35 16.18
CA ALA A 12 -8.75 6.95 14.92
C ALA A 12 -9.92 5.98 15.13
N VAL A 13 -9.74 4.95 15.96
CA VAL A 13 -10.81 3.97 16.27
C VAL A 13 -12.02 4.65 16.89
N ARG A 14 -11.81 5.51 17.91
CA ARG A 14 -12.89 6.25 18.55
C ARG A 14 -13.60 7.20 17.58
N ALA A 15 -12.85 7.93 16.76
CA ALA A 15 -13.40 8.85 15.77
C ALA A 15 -14.24 8.10 14.72
N LEU A 16 -13.75 6.96 14.21
CA LEU A 16 -14.49 6.14 13.25
C LEU A 16 -15.76 5.55 13.89
N TYR A 17 -15.66 5.00 15.10
CA TYR A 17 -16.84 4.47 15.79
C TYR A 17 -17.89 5.55 16.05
N ALA A 18 -17.48 6.77 16.42
CA ALA A 18 -18.41 7.89 16.60
C ALA A 18 -19.08 8.35 15.29
N GLN A 19 -18.43 8.18 14.13
CA GLN A 19 -18.98 8.58 12.83
C GLN A 19 -20.06 7.63 12.29
N GLY A 20 -20.04 6.35 12.66
CA GLY A 20 -20.95 5.36 12.06
C GLY A 20 -20.90 3.97 12.68
N GLY A 21 -20.48 3.86 13.94
CA GLY A 21 -20.39 2.61 14.69
C GLY A 21 -19.51 1.56 14.02
N VAL A 22 -19.93 0.30 14.11
CA VAL A 22 -19.23 -0.85 13.51
C VAL A 22 -19.22 -0.76 11.98
N ALA A 23 -20.32 -0.29 11.36
CA ALA A 23 -20.42 -0.18 9.90
C ALA A 23 -19.36 0.76 9.31
N ARG A 24 -18.89 1.77 10.07
CA ARG A 24 -17.84 2.68 9.62
C ARG A 24 -16.53 1.98 9.25
N PHE A 25 -16.19 0.89 9.94
CA PHE A 25 -14.96 0.11 9.69
C PHE A 25 -15.00 -0.66 8.36
N TYR A 26 -16.19 -0.92 7.82
CA TYR A 26 -16.40 -1.64 6.56
C TYR A 26 -16.63 -0.72 5.37
N GLN A 27 -16.57 0.60 5.55
CA GLN A 27 -16.71 1.53 4.43
C GLN A 27 -15.54 1.40 3.46
N GLY A 28 -15.88 1.23 2.18
CA GLY A 28 -14.92 0.89 1.13
C GLY A 28 -14.69 -0.61 0.93
N LEU A 29 -15.39 -1.49 1.66
CA LEU A 29 -15.28 -2.94 1.51
C LEU A 29 -15.60 -3.40 0.09
N GLY A 30 -16.68 -2.91 -0.54
CA GLY A 30 -17.06 -3.31 -1.90
C GLY A 30 -15.93 -3.10 -2.93
N PRO A 31 -15.42 -1.87 -3.09
CA PRO A 31 -14.25 -1.61 -3.93
C PRO A 31 -13.01 -2.41 -3.51
N ALA A 32 -12.81 -2.65 -2.21
CA ALA A 32 -11.68 -3.45 -1.72
C ALA A 32 -11.78 -4.93 -2.13
N LEU A 33 -12.98 -5.52 -2.10
CA LEU A 33 -13.23 -6.90 -2.50
C LEU A 33 -13.01 -7.12 -4.01
N LEU A 34 -13.21 -6.09 -4.83
CA LEU A 34 -12.85 -6.13 -6.25
C LEU A 34 -11.36 -5.90 -6.46
N GLN A 35 -10.80 -4.87 -5.80
CA GLN A 35 -9.41 -4.48 -5.98
C GLN A 35 -8.42 -5.55 -5.50
N GLY A 36 -8.72 -6.26 -4.41
CA GLY A 36 -7.84 -7.25 -3.79
C GLY A 36 -7.45 -8.39 -4.76
N PRO A 37 -8.43 -9.17 -5.27
CA PRO A 37 -8.18 -10.24 -6.24
C PRO A 37 -7.53 -9.72 -7.52
N LEU A 38 -8.01 -8.61 -8.10
CA LEU A 38 -7.42 -8.02 -9.30
C LEU A 38 -5.96 -7.62 -9.08
N SER A 39 -5.65 -7.04 -7.91
CA SER A 39 -4.28 -6.67 -7.55
C SER A 39 -3.39 -7.89 -7.42
N ARG A 40 -3.83 -8.96 -6.74
CA ARG A 40 -3.05 -10.19 -6.58
C ARG A 40 -2.82 -10.89 -7.92
N PHE A 41 -3.88 -11.02 -8.72
CA PHE A 41 -3.80 -11.57 -10.08
C PHE A 41 -2.74 -10.83 -10.89
N GLY A 42 -2.83 -9.50 -10.97
CA GLY A 42 -1.89 -8.74 -11.79
C GLY A 42 -0.47 -8.71 -11.21
N ASP A 43 -0.28 -8.72 -9.88
CA ASP A 43 1.06 -8.84 -9.29
C ASP A 43 1.70 -10.19 -9.70
N THR A 44 0.95 -11.30 -9.63
CA THR A 44 1.43 -12.63 -10.03
C THR A 44 1.66 -12.72 -11.54
N ALA A 45 0.72 -12.24 -12.35
CA ALA A 45 0.83 -12.24 -13.80
C ALA A 45 2.00 -11.37 -14.28
N SER A 46 2.22 -10.21 -13.65
CA SER A 46 3.36 -9.32 -13.93
C SER A 46 4.70 -9.90 -13.45
N ASN A 47 4.70 -10.83 -12.51
CA ASN A 47 5.91 -11.51 -12.09
C ASN A 47 6.20 -12.70 -13.00
N ALA A 48 5.36 -13.73 -12.96
CA ALA A 48 5.56 -14.96 -13.72
C ALA A 48 5.56 -14.71 -15.24
N GLY A 49 4.63 -13.90 -15.74
CA GLY A 49 4.51 -13.61 -17.18
C GLY A 49 5.67 -12.79 -17.71
N THR A 50 6.13 -11.78 -16.96
CA THR A 50 7.29 -10.98 -17.38
C THR A 50 8.57 -11.80 -17.32
N LEU A 51 8.77 -12.63 -16.30
CA LEU A 51 9.92 -13.55 -16.26
C LEU A 51 9.90 -14.51 -17.44
N ALA A 52 8.77 -15.16 -17.72
CA ALA A 52 8.64 -16.09 -18.85
C ALA A 52 8.94 -15.42 -20.21
N LEU A 53 8.46 -14.19 -20.42
CA LEU A 53 8.75 -13.43 -21.64
C LEU A 53 10.24 -13.04 -21.74
N ILE A 54 10.84 -12.57 -20.64
CA ILE A 54 12.25 -12.20 -20.66
C ILE A 54 13.12 -13.44 -20.86
N ASP A 55 12.83 -14.57 -20.21
CA ASP A 55 13.58 -15.80 -20.39
C ASP A 55 13.48 -16.34 -21.83
N ALA A 56 12.36 -16.11 -22.51
CA ALA A 56 12.17 -16.52 -23.91
C ALA A 56 12.95 -15.64 -24.92
N TYR A 57 13.03 -14.32 -24.70
CA TYR A 57 13.59 -13.38 -25.69
C TYR A 57 14.95 -12.77 -25.29
N HIS A 58 15.25 -12.72 -24.00
CA HIS A 58 16.45 -12.11 -23.42
C HIS A 58 16.96 -12.91 -22.19
N PRO A 59 17.30 -14.21 -22.35
CA PRO A 59 17.66 -15.09 -21.23
C PRO A 59 18.88 -14.57 -20.44
N ASP A 60 19.83 -13.92 -21.12
CA ASP A 60 21.08 -13.40 -20.57
C ASP A 60 20.88 -12.17 -19.65
N LEU A 61 19.66 -11.64 -19.56
CA LEU A 61 19.39 -10.49 -18.71
C LEU A 61 19.63 -10.86 -17.22
N PRO A 62 20.43 -10.09 -16.47
CA PRO A 62 20.67 -10.39 -15.06
C PRO A 62 19.38 -10.38 -14.23
N GLN A 63 19.30 -11.25 -13.22
CA GLN A 63 18.12 -11.38 -12.35
C GLN A 63 17.62 -10.04 -11.75
N PRO A 64 18.50 -9.10 -11.31
CA PRO A 64 18.04 -7.80 -10.84
C PRO A 64 17.31 -6.99 -11.93
N ALA A 65 17.78 -7.04 -13.18
CA ALA A 65 17.13 -6.34 -14.28
C ALA A 65 15.77 -6.97 -14.63
N LYS A 66 15.66 -8.30 -14.61
CA LYS A 66 14.37 -9.00 -14.74
C LYS A 66 13.36 -8.55 -13.67
N THR A 67 13.83 -8.41 -12.43
CA THR A 67 13.03 -7.95 -11.29
C THR A 67 12.55 -6.50 -11.47
N VAL A 68 13.40 -5.61 -11.97
CA VAL A 68 13.04 -4.21 -12.25
C VAL A 68 11.92 -4.13 -13.31
N VAL A 69 12.03 -4.90 -14.39
CA VAL A 69 11.00 -4.92 -15.44
C VAL A 69 9.68 -5.46 -14.89
N SER A 70 9.72 -6.57 -14.14
CA SER A 70 8.52 -7.11 -13.49
C SER A 70 7.85 -6.11 -12.54
N ALA A 71 8.64 -5.41 -11.72
CA ALA A 71 8.14 -4.39 -10.80
C ALA A 71 7.50 -3.20 -11.54
N ALA A 72 8.02 -2.83 -12.73
CA ALA A 72 7.43 -1.80 -13.58
C ALA A 72 6.09 -2.23 -14.19
N VAL A 73 5.99 -3.48 -14.67
CA VAL A 73 4.72 -4.05 -15.20
C VAL A 73 3.68 -4.12 -14.08
N ALA A 74 4.06 -4.62 -12.90
CA ALA A 74 3.18 -4.67 -11.73
C ALA A 74 2.71 -3.26 -11.32
N SER A 75 3.60 -2.27 -11.32
CA SER A 75 3.25 -0.88 -11.01
C SER A 75 2.27 -0.28 -12.02
N THR A 76 2.42 -0.62 -13.31
CA THR A 76 1.47 -0.22 -14.36
C THR A 76 0.10 -0.83 -14.14
N TRP A 77 0.04 -2.11 -13.77
CA TRP A 77 -1.21 -2.77 -13.40
C TRP A 77 -1.89 -2.07 -12.20
N ARG A 78 -1.12 -1.70 -11.18
CA ARG A 78 -1.63 -0.94 -10.03
C ARG A 78 -2.19 0.43 -10.43
N LEU A 79 -1.56 1.12 -11.37
CA LEU A 79 -2.08 2.38 -11.93
C LEU A 79 -3.39 2.17 -12.68
N ALA A 80 -3.54 1.09 -13.44
CA ALA A 80 -4.81 0.76 -14.11
C ALA A 80 -5.95 0.52 -13.10
N LEU A 81 -5.65 -0.08 -11.94
CA LEU A 81 -6.62 -0.27 -10.85
C LEU A 81 -6.83 0.97 -9.97
N MET A 82 -6.16 2.08 -10.26
CA MET A 82 -6.18 3.25 -9.40
C MET A 82 -7.57 3.89 -9.22
N PRO A 83 -8.47 3.93 -10.22
CA PRO A 83 -9.85 4.40 -10.00
C PRO A 83 -10.57 3.65 -8.87
N LEU A 84 -10.45 2.32 -8.82
CA LEU A 84 -11.01 1.50 -7.74
C LEU A 84 -10.32 1.79 -6.40
N ASP A 85 -9.00 1.96 -6.42
CA ASP A 85 -8.23 2.32 -5.23
C ASP A 85 -8.62 3.69 -4.68
N THR A 86 -8.88 4.67 -5.55
CA THR A 86 -9.34 6.01 -5.17
C THR A 86 -10.71 5.95 -4.55
N LEU A 87 -11.65 5.23 -5.16
CA LEU A 87 -12.98 5.01 -4.58
C LEU A 87 -12.89 4.37 -3.18
N LYS A 88 -12.13 3.26 -3.06
CA LYS A 88 -11.89 2.60 -1.78
C LYS A 88 -11.30 3.56 -0.75
N THR A 89 -10.23 4.27 -1.11
CA THR A 89 -9.47 5.10 -0.17
C THR A 89 -10.28 6.32 0.28
N MET A 90 -11.06 6.92 -0.62
CA MET A 90 -12.00 8.01 -0.28
C MET A 90 -13.03 7.55 0.75
N LEU A 91 -13.69 6.40 0.51
CA LEU A 91 -14.65 5.81 1.45
C LEU A 91 -14.01 5.44 2.79
N GLN A 92 -12.81 4.88 2.79
CA GLN A 92 -12.11 4.50 4.02
C GLN A 92 -11.69 5.73 4.84
N VAL A 93 -11.33 6.85 4.19
CA VAL A 93 -10.85 8.06 4.87
C VAL A 93 -12.01 8.97 5.31
N GLU A 94 -12.84 9.40 4.37
CA GLU A 94 -13.88 10.42 4.61
C GLU A 94 -15.21 9.79 5.04
N GLY A 95 -15.40 8.51 4.76
CA GLY A 95 -16.57 7.77 5.22
C GLY A 95 -17.84 8.07 4.42
N PRO A 96 -19.00 8.37 5.06
CA PRO A 96 -20.27 8.63 4.36
C PRO A 96 -20.19 9.74 3.30
N THR A 97 -19.37 10.76 3.53
CA THR A 97 -19.19 11.89 2.61
C THR A 97 -18.19 11.60 1.49
N GLY A 98 -17.46 10.49 1.55
CA GLY A 98 -16.34 10.22 0.64
C GLY A 98 -16.71 10.18 -0.84
N LEU A 99 -17.90 9.68 -1.19
CA LEU A 99 -18.38 9.69 -2.58
C LEU A 99 -18.73 11.10 -3.06
N GLN A 100 -19.36 11.90 -2.20
CA GLN A 100 -19.69 13.28 -2.52
C GLN A 100 -18.43 14.10 -2.73
N THR A 101 -17.47 14.02 -1.80
CA THR A 101 -16.17 14.70 -1.93
C THR A 101 -15.42 14.26 -3.18
N LEU A 102 -15.47 12.98 -3.55
CA LEU A 102 -14.88 12.50 -4.80
C LEU A 102 -15.61 13.06 -6.03
N ALA A 103 -16.94 13.08 -6.01
CA ALA A 103 -17.75 13.65 -7.10
C ALA A 103 -17.45 15.14 -7.30
N ASP A 104 -17.37 15.92 -6.23
CA ASP A 104 -17.02 17.34 -6.28
C ASP A 104 -15.62 17.55 -6.85
N LYS A 105 -14.66 16.75 -6.41
CA LYS A 105 -13.28 16.75 -6.95
C LYS A 105 -13.23 16.40 -8.44
N LEU A 106 -14.04 15.45 -8.90
CA LEU A 106 -14.15 15.08 -10.30
C LEU A 106 -14.79 16.19 -11.14
N ARG A 107 -15.78 16.90 -10.61
CA ARG A 107 -16.37 18.08 -11.27
C ARG A 107 -15.35 19.20 -11.40
N ALA A 108 -14.53 19.43 -10.38
CA ALA A 108 -13.55 20.52 -10.36
C ALA A 108 -12.30 20.24 -11.21
N ALA A 109 -11.76 19.02 -11.16
CA ALA A 109 -10.47 18.66 -11.75
C ALA A 109 -10.55 17.66 -12.93
N GLY A 110 -11.75 17.22 -13.29
CA GLY A 110 -11.98 16.22 -14.33
C GLY A 110 -11.64 14.78 -13.92
N PRO A 111 -11.80 13.81 -14.83
CA PRO A 111 -11.62 12.38 -14.55
C PRO A 111 -10.19 12.01 -14.13
N GLY A 112 -9.20 12.83 -14.48
CA GLY A 112 -7.81 12.67 -14.02
C GLY A 112 -7.67 12.67 -12.49
N ALA A 113 -8.64 13.22 -11.75
CA ALA A 113 -8.66 13.17 -10.29
C ALA A 113 -8.65 11.75 -9.71
N LEU A 114 -9.17 10.76 -10.45
CA LEU A 114 -9.10 9.34 -10.06
C LEU A 114 -7.65 8.84 -9.96
N PHE A 115 -6.72 9.52 -10.63
CA PHE A 115 -5.29 9.20 -10.66
C PHE A 115 -4.45 10.10 -9.74
N HIS A 116 -5.07 10.97 -8.94
CA HIS A 116 -4.36 11.78 -7.95
C HIS A 116 -3.78 10.89 -6.86
N GLY A 117 -2.45 10.75 -6.85
CA GLY A 117 -1.75 9.76 -6.01
C GLY A 117 -1.01 8.69 -6.81
N GLY A 118 -1.14 8.66 -8.14
CA GLY A 118 -0.61 7.59 -9.00
C GLY A 118 0.89 7.42 -8.90
N ALA A 119 1.65 8.52 -8.97
CA ALA A 119 3.11 8.44 -8.81
C ALA A 119 3.52 7.84 -7.44
N GLY A 120 2.81 8.18 -6.36
CA GLY A 120 3.06 7.61 -5.04
C GLY A 120 2.64 6.14 -4.95
N LEU A 121 1.55 5.76 -5.62
CA LEU A 121 1.15 4.35 -5.76
C LEU A 121 2.22 3.55 -6.51
N ALA A 122 2.68 4.02 -7.65
CA ALA A 122 3.73 3.39 -8.45
C ALA A 122 5.05 3.30 -7.67
N ALA A 123 5.52 4.41 -7.08
CA ALA A 123 6.75 4.43 -6.30
C ALA A 123 6.68 3.51 -5.08
N SER A 124 5.58 3.54 -4.32
CA SER A 124 5.39 2.64 -3.17
C SER A 124 5.27 1.17 -3.56
N SER A 125 4.71 0.87 -4.74
CA SER A 125 4.61 -0.50 -5.26
C SER A 125 5.96 -1.01 -5.72
N PHE A 126 6.71 -0.20 -6.48
CA PHE A 126 8.06 -0.55 -6.94
C PHE A 126 9.03 -0.76 -5.76
N LEU A 127 9.15 0.22 -4.87
CA LEU A 127 10.01 0.12 -3.69
C LEU A 127 9.54 -0.99 -2.76
N GLY A 128 8.21 -1.16 -2.63
CA GLY A 128 7.62 -2.23 -1.84
C GLY A 128 8.00 -3.61 -2.35
N HIS A 129 7.90 -3.85 -3.66
CA HIS A 129 8.27 -5.11 -4.28
C HIS A 129 9.77 -5.40 -4.07
N PHE A 130 10.63 -4.44 -4.40
CA PHE A 130 12.07 -4.60 -4.28
C PHE A 130 12.51 -4.87 -2.83
N SER A 131 12.04 -4.06 -1.87
CA SER A 131 12.41 -4.22 -0.46
C SER A 131 11.88 -5.53 0.14
N TRP A 132 10.64 -5.91 -0.19
CA TRP A 132 10.03 -7.11 0.39
C TRP A 132 10.76 -8.36 -0.07
N PHE A 133 10.94 -8.55 -1.39
CA PHE A 133 11.64 -9.73 -1.91
C PHE A 133 13.12 -9.73 -1.54
N GLY A 134 13.77 -8.57 -1.51
CA GLY A 134 15.18 -8.47 -1.08
C GLY A 134 15.38 -8.95 0.35
N VAL A 135 14.56 -8.47 1.30
CA VAL A 135 14.64 -8.88 2.71
C VAL A 135 14.19 -10.33 2.87
N TYR A 136 13.10 -10.74 2.22
CA TYR A 136 12.60 -12.11 2.27
C TYR A 136 13.68 -13.10 1.85
N ASN A 137 14.27 -12.92 0.65
CA ASN A 137 15.28 -13.84 0.11
C ASN A 137 16.54 -13.87 0.98
N TYR A 138 16.98 -12.73 1.49
CA TYR A 138 18.16 -12.67 2.37
C TYR A 138 17.94 -13.43 3.68
N VAL A 139 16.82 -13.19 4.36
CA VAL A 139 16.51 -13.86 5.63
C VAL A 139 16.21 -15.34 5.41
N ASP A 140 15.50 -15.69 4.33
CA ASP A 140 15.18 -17.08 3.96
C ASP A 140 16.45 -17.90 3.66
N THR A 141 17.45 -17.32 3.00
CA THR A 141 18.71 -18.03 2.74
C THR A 141 19.62 -18.11 3.96
N THR A 142 19.47 -17.20 4.92
CA THR A 142 20.31 -17.14 6.13
C THR A 142 19.78 -18.03 7.26
N LEU A 143 18.46 -18.17 7.40
CA LEU A 143 17.86 -18.95 8.47
C LEU A 143 17.77 -20.43 8.12
N PRO A 144 18.21 -21.34 9.02
CA PRO A 144 18.10 -22.78 8.80
C PRO A 144 16.65 -23.20 8.63
N VAL A 145 16.41 -24.25 7.84
CA VAL A 145 15.08 -24.79 7.57
C VAL A 145 14.79 -25.94 8.55
N PRO A 146 13.83 -25.80 9.48
CA PRO A 146 13.48 -26.85 10.42
C PRO A 146 12.78 -28.02 9.73
N ALA A 147 13.01 -29.24 10.24
CA ALA A 147 12.38 -30.45 9.72
C ALA A 147 10.90 -30.62 10.15
N HIS A 148 10.50 -30.01 11.27
CA HIS A 148 9.14 -30.15 11.81
C HIS A 148 8.23 -29.00 11.39
N LEU A 149 6.95 -29.29 11.24
CA LEU A 149 5.95 -28.34 10.73
C LEU A 149 5.85 -27.06 11.58
N ALA A 150 5.70 -27.18 12.90
CA ALA A 150 5.53 -26.02 13.77
C ALA A 150 6.71 -25.03 13.70
N PRO A 151 7.99 -25.44 13.86
CA PRO A 151 9.11 -24.52 13.71
C PRO A 151 9.30 -24.03 12.27
N LEU A 152 8.93 -24.82 11.26
CA LEU A 152 8.94 -24.37 9.85
C LEU A 152 7.93 -23.23 9.62
N LEU A 153 6.70 -23.36 10.15
CA LEU A 153 5.68 -22.31 10.06
C LEU A 153 6.12 -21.06 10.82
N ALA A 154 6.64 -21.21 12.04
CA ALA A 154 7.14 -20.10 12.84
C ALA A 154 8.28 -19.34 12.14
N ARG A 155 9.21 -20.08 11.51
CA ARG A 155 10.28 -19.50 10.69
C ARG A 155 9.70 -18.70 9.52
N ASN A 156 8.80 -19.29 8.73
CA ASN A 156 8.24 -18.63 7.55
C ASN A 156 7.45 -17.37 7.93
N ALA A 157 6.70 -17.43 9.03
CA ALA A 157 6.01 -16.26 9.60
C ALA A 157 7.01 -15.16 10.01
N ALA A 158 8.13 -15.52 10.67
CA ALA A 158 9.17 -14.57 11.06
C ALA A 158 9.85 -13.92 9.84
N VAL A 159 10.17 -14.70 8.80
CA VAL A 159 10.74 -14.21 7.53
C VAL A 159 9.78 -13.22 6.86
N GLY A 160 8.51 -13.60 6.72
CA GLY A 160 7.48 -12.75 6.13
C GLY A 160 7.20 -11.47 6.92
N LEU A 161 7.23 -11.56 8.26
CA LEU A 161 7.07 -10.42 9.15
C LEU A 161 8.24 -9.44 9.04
N ALA A 162 9.48 -9.95 9.02
CA ALA A 162 10.68 -9.13 8.86
C ALA A 162 10.66 -8.37 7.52
N ALA A 163 10.35 -9.08 6.42
CA ALA A 163 10.21 -8.47 5.10
C ALA A 163 9.13 -7.38 5.08
N SER A 164 7.96 -7.67 5.65
CA SER A 164 6.85 -6.71 5.72
C SER A 164 7.18 -5.48 6.57
N ALA A 165 7.83 -5.67 7.73
CA ALA A 165 8.19 -4.58 8.63
C ALA A 165 9.18 -3.60 7.99
N VAL A 166 10.24 -4.12 7.35
CA VAL A 166 11.23 -3.28 6.65
C VAL A 166 10.57 -2.53 5.49
N THR A 167 9.77 -3.22 4.68
CA THR A 167 9.04 -2.59 3.57
C THR A 167 8.07 -1.50 4.04
N ASP A 168 7.36 -1.73 5.15
CA ASP A 168 6.45 -0.73 5.70
C ASP A 168 7.17 0.53 6.14
N VAL A 169 8.30 0.40 6.83
CA VAL A 169 9.13 1.54 7.23
C VAL A 169 9.62 2.32 6.00
N LEU A 170 10.17 1.63 4.99
CA LEU A 170 10.72 2.26 3.80
C LEU A 170 9.66 2.95 2.93
N THR A 171 8.44 2.41 2.90
CA THR A 171 7.37 2.93 2.02
C THR A 171 6.39 3.85 2.74
N ASN A 172 6.46 4.01 4.08
CA ASN A 172 5.40 4.68 4.84
C ASN A 172 5.19 6.13 4.40
N SER A 173 6.26 6.91 4.24
CA SER A 173 6.17 8.32 3.84
C SER A 173 5.53 8.50 2.48
N ILE A 174 5.85 7.64 1.51
CA ILE A 174 5.23 7.64 0.18
C ILE A 174 3.73 7.36 0.30
N ARG A 175 3.34 6.39 1.13
CA ARG A 175 1.94 6.03 1.34
C ARG A 175 1.16 7.12 2.07
N VAL A 176 1.78 7.79 3.05
CA VAL A 176 1.21 8.96 3.72
C VAL A 176 0.91 10.06 2.70
N LEU A 177 1.89 10.42 1.87
CA LEU A 177 1.74 11.45 0.82
C LEU A 177 0.71 11.05 -0.24
N LYS A 178 0.76 9.81 -0.71
CA LYS A 178 -0.20 9.24 -1.65
C LYS A 178 -1.62 9.34 -1.12
N THR A 179 -1.88 8.85 0.10
CA THR A 179 -3.21 8.89 0.70
C THR A 179 -3.66 10.32 0.95
N TYR A 180 -2.79 11.20 1.45
CA TYR A 180 -3.14 12.60 1.64
C TYR A 180 -3.58 13.25 0.33
N LYS A 181 -2.76 13.16 -0.72
CA LYS A 181 -3.09 13.73 -2.04
C LYS A 181 -4.35 13.12 -2.66
N GLN A 182 -4.50 11.81 -2.55
CA GLN A 182 -5.63 11.08 -3.11
C GLN A 182 -6.94 11.50 -2.46
N THR A 183 -6.94 11.68 -1.13
CA THR A 183 -8.17 11.99 -0.37
C THR A 183 -8.34 13.45 0.02
N SER A 184 -7.46 14.36 -0.39
CA SER A 184 -7.75 15.80 -0.32
C SER A 184 -8.97 16.13 -1.18
N ALA A 185 -9.88 16.94 -0.65
CA ALA A 185 -11.03 17.46 -1.41
C ALA A 185 -10.53 18.24 -2.65
N GLU A 186 -9.59 19.16 -2.42
CA GLU A 186 -8.95 19.91 -3.49
C GLU A 186 -7.72 19.18 -4.07
N PRO A 187 -7.43 19.33 -5.37
CA PRO A 187 -6.18 18.86 -5.97
C PRO A 187 -4.96 19.50 -5.30
N VAL A 188 -4.03 18.67 -4.81
CA VAL A 188 -2.77 19.12 -4.20
C VAL A 188 -1.56 18.45 -4.84
N SER A 189 -0.43 19.16 -4.90
CA SER A 189 0.85 18.57 -5.28
C SER A 189 1.44 17.74 -4.12
N TYR A 190 2.41 16.87 -4.41
CA TYR A 190 3.11 16.14 -3.34
C TYR A 190 3.92 17.07 -2.45
N ALA A 191 4.54 18.11 -3.02
CA ALA A 191 5.25 19.13 -2.25
C ALA A 191 4.31 19.90 -1.32
N ALA A 192 3.12 20.26 -1.80
CA ALA A 192 2.10 20.90 -0.96
C ALA A 192 1.61 19.97 0.15
N ALA A 193 1.32 18.70 -0.18
CA ALA A 193 0.94 17.70 0.82
C ALA A 193 2.03 17.51 1.89
N ALA A 194 3.30 17.36 1.48
CA ALA A 194 4.43 17.23 2.39
C ALA A 194 4.56 18.47 3.28
N ARG A 195 4.50 19.67 2.71
CA ARG A 195 4.55 20.93 3.46
C ARG A 195 3.43 21.03 4.49
N SER A 196 2.19 20.73 4.11
CA SER A 196 1.05 20.74 5.03
C SER A 196 1.21 19.72 6.17
N ILE A 197 1.77 18.54 5.89
CA ILE A 197 2.02 17.53 6.91
C ILE A 197 3.14 17.95 7.85
N LEU A 198 4.25 18.45 7.32
CA LEU A 198 5.39 18.91 8.12
C LEU A 198 5.02 20.11 9.01
N GLN A 199 4.23 21.05 8.50
CA GLN A 199 3.76 22.19 9.28
C GLN A 199 2.83 21.78 10.42
N LYS A 200 1.98 20.75 10.20
CA LYS A 200 0.99 20.32 11.19
C LYS A 200 1.56 19.35 12.23
N ASP A 201 2.35 18.38 11.79
CA ASP A 201 2.74 17.20 12.59
C ASP A 201 4.27 16.95 12.59
N GLY A 202 5.06 17.83 11.96
CA GLY A 202 6.51 17.69 11.86
C GLY A 202 6.97 16.46 11.06
N LEU A 203 8.25 16.11 11.24
CA LEU A 203 8.84 14.91 10.63
C LEU A 203 8.13 13.60 11.03
N PRO A 204 7.71 13.39 12.31
CA PRO A 204 6.95 12.20 12.67
C PRO A 204 5.64 12.06 11.88
N GLY A 205 5.00 13.19 11.56
CA GLY A 205 3.83 13.25 10.69
C GLY A 205 4.07 12.65 9.31
N LEU A 206 5.23 12.94 8.72
CA LEU A 206 5.55 12.46 7.38
C LEU A 206 5.96 10.99 7.36
N PHE A 207 6.76 10.55 8.36
CA PHE A 207 7.38 9.23 8.33
C PHE A 207 6.69 8.16 9.18
N ALA A 208 5.97 8.53 10.24
CA ALA A 208 5.48 7.59 11.24
C ALA A 208 3.95 7.50 11.36
N ARG A 209 3.18 8.40 10.73
CA ARG A 209 1.71 8.32 10.72
C ARG A 209 1.26 6.92 10.36
N GLY A 210 0.39 6.32 11.17
CA GLY A 210 -0.22 5.00 10.92
C GLY A 210 0.74 3.80 10.87
N LEU A 211 2.06 4.00 11.02
CA LEU A 211 3.06 2.93 10.89
C LEU A 211 2.87 1.86 11.97
N ALA A 212 2.70 2.26 13.24
CA ALA A 212 2.48 1.33 14.34
C ALA A 212 1.24 0.44 14.13
N THR A 213 0.11 1.03 13.70
CA THR A 213 -1.10 0.28 13.39
C THR A 213 -0.86 -0.74 12.27
N ARG A 214 -0.09 -0.36 11.24
CA ARG A 214 0.20 -1.26 10.14
C ARG A 214 1.11 -2.41 10.56
N LEU A 215 2.19 -2.13 11.28
CA LEU A 215 3.10 -3.17 11.77
C LEU A 215 2.34 -4.16 12.66
N ALA A 216 1.47 -3.68 13.54
CA ALA A 216 0.61 -4.53 14.35
C ALA A 216 -0.36 -5.36 13.51
N ALA A 217 -1.03 -4.76 12.51
CA ALA A 217 -1.95 -5.46 11.62
C ALA A 217 -1.25 -6.55 10.80
N ASN A 218 -0.07 -6.25 10.26
CA ASN A 218 0.74 -7.22 9.51
C ASN A 218 1.28 -8.33 10.42
N GLY A 219 1.65 -8.01 11.66
CA GLY A 219 2.02 -9.00 12.68
C GLY A 219 0.90 -9.97 13.00
N LEU A 220 -0.33 -9.46 13.18
CA LEU A 220 -1.51 -10.30 13.37
C LEU A 220 -1.82 -11.14 12.12
N GLN A 221 -1.67 -10.57 10.92
CA GLN A 221 -1.87 -11.31 9.68
C GLN A 221 -0.89 -12.47 9.55
N ALA A 222 0.40 -12.25 9.82
CA ALA A 222 1.44 -13.29 9.78
C ALA A 222 1.30 -14.36 10.87
N ALA A 223 0.58 -14.06 11.96
CA ALA A 223 0.25 -15.04 12.99
C ALA A 223 -0.94 -15.92 12.62
N LEU A 224 -1.83 -15.43 11.74
CA LEU A 224 -3.06 -16.11 11.33
C LEU A 224 -2.93 -16.89 10.02
N PHE A 225 -1.99 -16.49 9.15
CA PHE A 225 -1.76 -17.00 7.80
C PHE A 225 -0.27 -17.19 7.53
#